data_AF-A0A2K6SUR1-F1
#
_entry.id   AF-A0A2K6SUR1-F1
#
_cell.length_a   1.000
_cell.length_b   1.000
_cell.length_c   1.000
_cell.angle_alpha   90.00
_cell.angle_beta   90.00
_cell.angle_gamma   90.00
#
_symmetry.space_group_name_H-M   'P 1'
#
loop_
_entity.id
_entity.type
_entity.pdbx_description
1 polymer ?
#
loop_
_entity_poly.entity_id
_entity_poly.type
_entity_poly.pdbx_seq_one_letter_code
_entity_poly.pdbx_strand_id
1 'polypeptide(L)'
;MDLIPNLAVETWLLLALSLALLYLYGTRSHGIFKKLGIPGPTPLPFLGNVLSYRQGIWKFDSECHKKYGKMWGSYDGQLPVLAITDPDMIKAVLVKECYSVFTNRRICAMTSTIKMQTHSVTMWLPPAILQSQHGVLFL
;
A
#
# COMPACT_ATOMS: atom_id res chain seq x y z
N MET A 1 -16.77 -13.49 50.94
CA MET A 1 -15.70 -14.13 50.13
C MET A 1 -16.01 -13.79 48.69
N ASP A 2 -15.53 -12.63 48.24
CA ASP A 2 -16.04 -11.92 47.05
C ASP A 2 -14.90 -11.50 46.12
N LEU A 3 -13.88 -12.35 45.98
CA LEU A 3 -12.73 -12.07 45.09
C LEU A 3 -13.03 -12.31 43.61
N ILE A 4 -14.04 -13.13 43.29
CA ILE A 4 -14.39 -13.54 41.92
C ILE A 4 -14.86 -12.36 41.03
N PRO A 5 -15.77 -11.45 41.47
CA PRO A 5 -16.20 -10.34 40.63
C PRO A 5 -15.09 -9.31 40.35
N ASN A 6 -14.16 -9.11 41.28
CA ASN A 6 -13.04 -8.17 41.09
C ASN A 6 -12.10 -8.64 39.98
N LEU A 7 -11.78 -9.94 39.90
CA LEU A 7 -10.96 -10.51 38.83
C LEU A 7 -11.66 -10.40 37.46
N ALA A 8 -12.98 -10.57 37.41
CA ALA A 8 -13.74 -10.38 36.18
C ALA A 8 -13.64 -8.93 35.69
N VAL A 9 -13.89 -7.94 36.54
CA VAL A 9 -13.81 -6.53 36.15
C VAL A 9 -12.37 -6.14 35.74
N GLU A 10 -11.36 -6.61 36.46
CA GLU A 10 -9.95 -6.38 36.11
C GLU A 10 -9.57 -6.94 34.74
N THR A 11 -10.04 -8.16 34.41
CA THR A 11 -9.76 -8.77 33.10
C THR A 11 -10.45 -8.03 31.95
N TRP A 12 -11.70 -7.57 32.13
CA TRP A 12 -12.39 -6.74 31.15
C TRP A 12 -11.69 -5.37 30.96
N LEU A 13 -11.21 -4.77 32.05
CA LEU A 13 -10.49 -3.50 32.01
C LEU A 13 -9.14 -3.64 31.29
N LEU A 14 -8.38 -4.69 31.59
CA LEU A 14 -7.11 -5.02 30.92
C LEU A 14 -7.34 -5.31 29.43
N LEU A 15 -8.41 -6.02 29.09
CA LEU A 15 -8.77 -6.31 27.70
C LEU A 15 -9.11 -5.02 26.94
N ALA A 16 -9.95 -4.16 27.52
CA ALA A 16 -10.31 -2.88 26.93
C ALA A 16 -9.09 -1.96 26.76
N LEU A 17 -8.20 -1.90 27.76
CA LEU A 17 -6.96 -1.13 27.70
C LEU A 17 -6.02 -1.66 26.61
N SER A 18 -5.86 -2.98 26.51
CA SER A 18 -5.08 -3.64 25.45
C SER A 18 -5.62 -3.30 24.06
N LEU A 19 -6.95 -3.37 23.87
CA LEU A 19 -7.59 -3.04 22.61
C LEU A 19 -7.42 -1.56 22.24
N ALA A 20 -7.51 -0.66 23.23
CA ALA A 20 -7.27 0.77 23.04
C ALA A 20 -5.80 1.07 22.66
N LEU A 21 -4.84 0.41 23.31
CA LEU A 21 -3.41 0.50 22.98
C LEU A 21 -3.13 0.00 21.56
N LEU A 22 -3.73 -1.13 21.17
CA LEU A 22 -3.66 -1.67 19.81
C LEU A 22 -4.24 -0.70 18.79
N TYR A 23 -5.39 -0.09 19.09
CA TYR A 23 -6.02 0.91 18.22
C TYR A 23 -5.13 2.16 18.07
N LEU A 24 -4.56 2.67 19.16
CA LEU A 24 -3.65 3.81 19.15
C LEU A 24 -2.36 3.49 18.39
N TYR A 25 -1.79 2.29 18.58
CA TYR A 25 -0.62 1.84 17.85
C TYR A 25 -0.90 1.75 16.34
N GLY A 26 -2.07 1.20 15.97
CA GLY A 26 -2.50 1.09 14.58
C GLY A 26 -2.73 2.44 13.91
N THR A 27 -3.33 3.40 14.62
CA THR A 27 -3.69 4.72 14.06
C THR A 27 -2.55 5.74 14.11
N ARG A 28 -1.45 5.48 14.83
CA ARG A 28 -0.30 6.40 14.96
C ARG A 28 0.28 6.84 13.61
N SER A 29 0.33 5.96 12.61
CA SER A 29 0.91 6.26 11.28
C SER A 29 0.00 7.18 10.42
N HIS A 30 -1.31 7.19 10.70
CA HIS A 30 -2.33 7.80 9.85
C HIS A 30 -2.33 9.35 9.91
N GLY A 31 -1.56 9.94 10.84
CA GLY A 31 -1.45 11.39 11.00
C GLY A 31 -0.40 12.06 10.12
N ILE A 32 0.45 11.30 9.41
CA ILE A 32 1.59 11.85 8.66
C ILE A 32 1.11 12.77 7.51
N PHE A 33 0.18 12.32 6.66
CA PHE A 33 -0.28 13.15 5.54
C PHE A 33 -1.08 14.38 5.99
N LYS A 34 -1.85 14.28 7.08
CA LYS A 34 -2.52 15.44 7.69
C LYS A 34 -1.53 16.50 8.15
N LYS A 35 -0.39 16.10 8.73
CA LYS A 35 0.66 17.03 9.17
C LYS A 35 1.41 17.68 8.00
N LEU A 36 1.58 16.95 6.90
CA LEU A 36 2.27 17.43 5.70
C LEU A 36 1.37 18.28 4.78
N GLY A 37 0.07 18.42 5.09
CA GLY A 37 -0.89 19.15 4.25
C GLY A 37 -1.18 18.46 2.92
N ILE A 38 -0.86 17.18 2.79
CA ILE A 38 -1.06 16.42 1.55
C ILE A 38 -2.50 15.90 1.52
N PRO A 39 -3.27 16.20 0.46
CA PRO A 39 -4.63 15.69 0.33
C PRO A 39 -4.60 14.17 0.13
N GLY A 40 -5.55 13.46 0.74
CA GLY A 40 -5.59 12.01 0.64
C GLY A 40 -6.91 11.44 1.16
N PRO A 41 -7.30 10.24 0.71
CA PRO A 41 -8.47 9.56 1.21
C PRO A 41 -8.31 9.22 2.69
N THR A 42 -9.41 9.36 3.45
CA THR A 42 -9.44 9.08 4.87
C THR A 42 -9.12 7.61 5.13
N PRO A 43 -7.99 7.30 5.79
CA PRO A 43 -7.59 5.92 5.99
C PRO A 43 -8.38 5.29 7.14
N LEU A 44 -8.89 4.07 6.92
CA LEU A 44 -9.56 3.31 7.97
C LEU A 44 -8.54 2.78 8.99
N PRO A 45 -8.89 2.69 10.28
CA PRO A 45 -8.01 2.09 11.28
C PRO A 45 -7.66 0.64 10.87
N PHE A 46 -6.39 0.27 11.00
CA PHE A 46 -5.76 -1.01 10.60
C PHE A 46 -5.68 -1.30 9.09
N LEU A 47 -6.76 -1.16 8.32
CA LEU A 47 -6.76 -1.51 6.89
C LEU A 47 -6.31 -0.37 5.97
N GLY A 48 -6.23 0.87 6.47
CA GLY A 48 -5.89 2.03 5.66
C GLY A 48 -6.87 2.20 4.50
N ASN A 49 -6.35 2.20 3.27
CA ASN A 49 -7.12 2.34 2.04
C ASN A 49 -7.31 1.03 1.28
N VAL A 50 -6.89 -0.11 1.84
CA VAL A 50 -6.82 -1.39 1.13
C VAL A 50 -8.18 -1.87 0.62
N LEU A 51 -9.28 -1.54 1.30
CA LEU A 51 -10.63 -1.86 0.83
C LEU A 51 -10.96 -1.24 -0.53
N SER A 52 -10.35 -0.10 -0.85
CA SER A 52 -10.56 0.60 -2.13
C SER A 52 -9.89 -0.15 -3.30
N TYR A 53 -8.87 -0.99 -3.03
CA TYR A 53 -8.25 -1.81 -4.06
C TYR A 53 -9.12 -2.97 -4.55
N ARG A 54 -10.23 -3.29 -3.87
CA ARG A 54 -11.16 -4.34 -4.33
C ARG A 54 -11.73 -4.08 -5.73
N GLN A 55 -11.81 -2.82 -6.13
CA GLN A 55 -12.29 -2.42 -7.46
C GLN A 55 -11.18 -2.40 -8.52
N GLY A 56 -9.93 -2.67 -8.12
CA GLY A 56 -8.72 -2.62 -8.94
C GLY A 56 -7.87 -1.37 -8.66
N ILE A 57 -6.55 -1.54 -8.65
CA ILE A 57 -5.56 -0.47 -8.39
C ILE A 57 -5.73 0.68 -9.39
N TRP A 58 -5.89 0.37 -10.67
CA TRP A 58 -6.05 1.38 -11.72
C TRP A 58 -7.27 2.28 -11.54
N LYS A 59 -8.42 1.70 -11.15
CA LYS A 59 -9.64 2.49 -10.91
C LYS A 59 -9.47 3.40 -9.70
N PHE A 60 -8.88 2.86 -8.64
CA PHE A 60 -8.58 3.63 -7.44
C PHE A 60 -7.66 4.83 -7.72
N ASP A 61 -6.57 4.61 -8.48
CA ASP A 61 -5.64 5.68 -8.84
C ASP A 61 -6.31 6.74 -9.73
N SER A 62 -7.14 6.33 -10.68
CA SER A 62 -7.89 7.28 -11.53
C SER A 62 -8.87 8.14 -10.72
N GLU A 63 -9.58 7.54 -9.77
CA GLU A 63 -10.48 8.28 -8.88
C GLU A 63 -9.72 9.22 -7.93
N CYS A 64 -8.61 8.76 -7.36
CA CYS A 64 -7.77 9.60 -6.51
C CYS A 64 -7.15 10.76 -7.27
N HIS A 65 -6.68 10.53 -8.50
CA HIS A 65 -6.16 11.60 -9.35
C HIS A 65 -7.23 12.65 -9.68
N LYS A 66 -8.46 12.22 -9.99
CA LYS A 66 -9.59 13.13 -10.24
C LYS A 66 -9.98 13.94 -8.99
N LYS A 67 -9.86 13.36 -7.80
CA LYS A 67 -10.36 13.95 -6.55
C LYS A 67 -9.33 14.82 -5.84
N TYR A 68 -8.05 14.46 -5.89
CA TYR A 68 -6.96 15.10 -5.15
C TYR A 68 -5.93 15.78 -6.07
N GLY A 69 -5.92 15.47 -7.36
CA GLY A 69 -5.10 16.15 -8.36
C GLY A 69 -3.69 15.58 -8.51
N LYS A 70 -2.70 16.47 -8.47
CA LYS A 70 -1.31 16.18 -8.89
C LYS A 70 -0.49 15.36 -7.87
N MET A 71 -0.90 15.38 -6.61
CA MET A 71 -0.22 14.68 -5.52
C MET A 71 -1.25 14.25 -4.50
N TRP A 72 -1.18 12.99 -4.06
CA TRP A 72 -2.02 12.51 -2.96
C TRP A 72 -1.30 11.44 -2.14
N GLY A 73 -1.67 11.37 -0.86
CA GLY A 73 -1.17 10.36 0.08
C GLY A 73 -2.20 9.26 0.31
N SER A 74 -1.82 8.00 0.14
CA SER A 74 -2.61 6.82 0.50
C SER A 74 -1.89 5.98 1.57
N TYR A 75 -2.64 5.14 2.28
CA TYR A 75 -2.09 4.23 3.28
C TYR A 75 -2.36 2.77 2.91
N ASP A 76 -1.28 2.01 2.69
CA ASP A 76 -1.33 0.56 2.54
C ASP A 76 -1.16 -0.07 3.92
N GLY A 77 -2.28 -0.29 4.61
CA GLY A 77 -2.26 -0.65 6.04
C GLY A 77 -1.66 0.48 6.87
N GLN A 78 -0.46 0.27 7.43
CA GLN A 78 0.28 1.27 8.20
C GLN A 78 1.34 2.02 7.36
N LEU A 79 1.61 1.59 6.14
CA LEU A 79 2.65 2.17 5.29
C LEU A 79 2.11 3.39 4.55
N PRO A 80 2.67 4.60 4.76
CA PRO A 80 2.35 5.73 3.91
C PRO A 80 2.90 5.50 2.50
N VAL A 81 2.08 5.81 1.50
CA VAL A 81 2.39 5.79 0.07
C VAL A 81 2.06 7.17 -0.49
N LEU A 82 3.04 7.82 -1.11
CA LEU A 82 2.84 9.10 -1.75
C LEU A 82 2.80 8.90 -3.27
N ALA A 83 1.69 9.25 -3.89
CA ALA A 83 1.53 9.24 -5.33
C ALA A 83 1.79 10.65 -5.89
N ILE A 84 2.63 10.72 -6.92
CA ILE A 84 3.07 11.96 -7.57
C ILE A 84 2.83 11.79 -9.07
N THR A 85 2.15 12.75 -9.69
CA THR A 85 1.93 12.77 -11.15
C THR A 85 2.65 13.91 -11.86
N ASP A 86 3.41 14.72 -11.12
CA ASP A 86 4.16 15.83 -11.70
C ASP A 86 5.49 15.34 -12.33
N PRO A 87 5.72 15.54 -13.64
CA PRO A 87 6.88 15.01 -14.35
C PRO A 87 8.21 15.54 -13.80
N ASP A 88 8.25 16.79 -13.31
CA ASP A 88 9.49 17.38 -12.79
C ASP A 88 9.88 16.74 -11.45
N MET A 89 8.89 16.50 -10.58
CA MET A 89 9.11 15.75 -9.34
C MET A 89 9.47 14.29 -9.60
N ILE A 90 8.79 13.63 -10.54
CA ILE A 90 9.08 12.23 -10.89
C ILE A 90 10.53 12.12 -11.38
N LYS A 91 10.98 13.04 -12.23
CA LYS A 91 12.37 13.08 -12.71
C LYS A 91 13.35 13.30 -11.57
N ALA A 92 13.05 14.18 -10.62
CA ALA A 92 13.90 14.40 -9.46
C ALA A 92 14.03 13.11 -8.61
N VAL A 93 12.91 12.46 -8.30
CA VAL A 93 12.89 11.24 -7.47
C VAL A 93 13.55 10.05 -8.17
N LEU A 94 13.25 9.82 -9.44
CA LEU A 94 13.71 8.64 -10.19
C LEU A 94 15.11 8.78 -10.79
N VAL A 95 15.62 10.01 -10.98
CA VAL A 95 16.94 10.23 -11.60
C VAL A 95 17.94 10.76 -10.59
N LYS A 96 17.63 11.86 -9.90
CA LYS A 96 18.57 12.50 -8.98
C LYS A 96 18.70 11.71 -7.68
N GLU A 97 17.58 11.31 -7.11
CA GLU A 97 17.52 10.68 -5.77
C GLU A 97 17.46 9.16 -5.79
N CYS A 98 17.46 8.54 -6.97
CA CYS A 98 17.36 7.08 -7.12
C CYS A 98 18.53 6.34 -6.46
N TYR A 99 19.75 6.85 -6.61
CA TYR A 99 20.95 6.20 -6.06
C TYR A 99 21.18 6.51 -4.58
N SER A 100 20.67 7.65 -4.09
CA SER A 100 20.91 8.08 -2.70
C SER A 100 19.79 7.67 -1.74
N VAL A 101 18.51 7.80 -2.13
CA VAL A 101 17.36 7.67 -1.23
C VAL A 101 16.41 6.55 -1.66
N PHE A 102 16.19 6.38 -2.97
CA PHE A 102 15.20 5.45 -3.51
C PHE A 102 15.80 4.20 -4.18
N THR A 103 16.87 3.64 -3.62
CA THR A 103 17.58 2.50 -4.22
C THR A 103 16.72 1.23 -4.26
N ASN A 104 15.81 1.06 -3.31
CA ASN A 104 15.03 -0.18 -3.15
C ASN A 104 13.56 0.00 -3.58
N ARG A 105 13.10 -0.84 -4.52
CA ARG A 105 11.69 -0.90 -4.92
C ARG A 105 10.92 -1.79 -3.95
N ARG A 106 9.76 -1.30 -3.48
CA ARG A 106 8.83 -2.14 -2.72
C ARG A 106 8.36 -3.30 -3.61
N ILE A 107 8.66 -4.53 -3.21
CA ILE A 107 8.11 -5.72 -3.86
C ILE A 107 6.65 -5.81 -3.44
N CYS A 108 5.74 -5.48 -4.35
CA CYS A 108 4.33 -5.78 -4.16
C CYS A 108 4.20 -7.32 -4.19
N ALA A 109 3.64 -7.92 -3.13
CA ALA A 109 3.54 -9.37 -3.01
C ALA A 109 2.76 -10.04 -4.16
N MET A 110 1.97 -9.26 -4.91
CA MET A 110 1.25 -9.72 -6.11
C MET A 110 2.14 -9.91 -7.34
N THR A 111 3.34 -9.32 -7.38
CA THR A 111 4.25 -9.42 -8.53
C THR A 111 5.11 -10.69 -8.50
N SER A 112 5.36 -11.26 -7.31
CA SER A 112 6.16 -12.49 -7.18
C SER A 112 5.42 -13.73 -7.68
N THR A 113 4.10 -13.81 -7.46
CA THR A 113 3.26 -14.92 -7.95
C THR A 113 3.16 -14.90 -9.48
N ILE A 114 3.00 -13.73 -10.10
CA ILE A 114 2.98 -13.61 -11.57
C ILE A 114 4.33 -14.01 -12.18
N LYS A 115 5.45 -13.61 -11.56
CA LYS A 115 6.79 -13.99 -12.06
C LYS A 115 7.03 -15.49 -11.94
N MET A 116 6.66 -16.12 -10.81
CA MET A 116 6.73 -17.58 -10.66
C MET A 116 5.84 -18.31 -11.68
N GLN A 117 4.64 -17.79 -11.95
CA GLN A 117 3.72 -18.38 -12.91
C GLN A 117 4.21 -18.23 -14.35
N THR A 118 4.88 -17.12 -14.68
CA THR A 118 5.48 -16.91 -16.01
C THR A 118 6.65 -17.86 -16.25
N HIS A 119 7.50 -18.09 -15.23
CA HIS A 119 8.57 -19.08 -15.29
C HIS A 119 8.06 -20.53 -15.36
N SER A 120 6.92 -20.84 -14.72
CA SER A 120 6.29 -22.16 -14.83
C SER A 120 5.65 -22.40 -16.20
N VAL A 121 5.07 -21.37 -16.85
CA VAL A 121 4.44 -21.49 -18.18
C VAL A 121 5.50 -21.54 -19.30
N THR A 122 6.62 -20.83 -19.14
CA THR A 122 7.75 -20.91 -20.10
C THR A 122 8.48 -22.25 -20.09
N MET A 123 8.30 -23.07 -19.06
CA MET A 123 8.85 -24.44 -19.01
C MET A 123 8.03 -25.44 -19.86
N TRP A 124 6.78 -25.12 -20.22
CA TRP A 124 5.87 -26.00 -20.98
C TRP A 124 5.61 -25.54 -22.42
N LEU A 125 6.09 -24.37 -22.83
CA LEU A 125 5.91 -23.89 -24.21
C LEU A 125 7.21 -24.02 -25.02
N PRO A 126 7.18 -24.67 -26.20
CA PRO A 126 8.33 -24.74 -27.09
C PRO A 126 8.76 -23.32 -27.55
N PRO A 127 10.07 -23.07 -27.70
CA PRO A 127 10.65 -21.74 -27.93
C PRO A 127 10.20 -21.04 -29.24
N ALA A 128 9.52 -21.76 -30.14
CA ALA A 128 9.04 -21.24 -31.41
C ALA A 128 7.89 -20.20 -31.29
N ILE A 129 7.16 -20.16 -30.17
CA ILE A 129 6.03 -19.22 -29.99
C ILE A 129 6.49 -17.88 -29.36
N LEU A 130 7.64 -17.87 -28.68
CA LEU A 130 8.12 -16.71 -27.93
C LEU A 130 8.58 -15.55 -28.83
N GLN A 131 9.02 -15.83 -30.07
CA GLN A 131 9.44 -14.77 -30.99
C GLN A 131 8.27 -13.96 -31.60
N SER A 132 7.02 -14.44 -31.51
CA SER A 132 5.87 -13.73 -32.10
C SER A 132 5.30 -12.62 -31.21
N GLN A 133 5.50 -12.67 -29.88
CA GLN A 133 4.89 -11.70 -28.94
C GLN A 133 5.79 -10.50 -28.62
N HIS A 134 7.10 -10.56 -28.91
CA HIS A 134 8.01 -9.43 -28.70
C HIS A 134 7.97 -8.38 -29.83
N GLY A 135 7.18 -8.59 -30.89
CA GLY A 135 7.05 -7.66 -32.03
C GLY A 135 5.90 -6.66 -31.97
N VAL A 136 5.06 -6.65 -30.92
CA VAL A 136 3.83 -5.82 -30.89
C VAL A 136 3.82 -4.78 -29.75
N LEU A 137 4.94 -4.58 -29.03
CA LEU A 137 5.01 -3.58 -27.95
C LEU A 137 6.01 -2.44 -28.19
N PHE A 138 6.47 -2.25 -29.43
CA PHE A 138 7.18 -1.05 -29.86
C PHE A 138 6.67 -0.59 -31.23
N LEU A 139 5.47 -0.01 -31.22
CA LEU A 139 5.00 1.05 -32.13
C LEU A 139 3.88 1.81 -31.43
#